data_AF-A0A2E9USP4-F1
#
_entry.id   AF-A0A2E9USP4-F1
#
_cell.length_a   1.000
_cell.length_b   1.000
_cell.length_c   1.000
_cell.angle_alpha   90.00
_cell.angle_beta   90.00
_cell.angle_gamma   90.00
#
_symmetry.space_group_name_H-M   'P 1'
#
loop_
_entity.id
_entity.type
_entity.pdbx_description
1 polymer ?
#
loop_
_entity_poly.entity_id
_entity_poly.type
_entity_poly.pdbx_seq_one_letter_code
_entity_poly.pdbx_strand_id
1 'polypeptide(L)' 'GLTPEEILNHPHCLIGPVEQIIESLQKRREEFGINYVTFSGPVIDEVAPIVEALSGS' A
#
# COMPACT_ATOMS: atom_id res chain seq x y z
N GLY A 1 12.81 -10.96 -15.44
CA GLY A 1 11.48 -10.60 -14.90
C GLY A 1 11.39 -11.13 -13.50
N LEU A 2 10.62 -10.48 -12.63
CA LEU A 2 10.37 -10.96 -11.26
C LEU A 2 9.39 -12.14 -11.29
N THR A 3 9.57 -13.08 -10.39
CA THR A 3 8.61 -14.15 -10.10
C THR A 3 7.35 -13.57 -9.45
N PRO A 4 6.20 -14.28 -9.49
CA PRO A 4 4.99 -13.82 -8.82
C PRO A 4 5.18 -13.52 -7.33
N GLU A 5 5.96 -14.34 -6.64
CA GLU A 5 6.28 -14.16 -5.22
C GLU A 5 7.16 -12.93 -4.97
N GLU A 6 8.13 -12.66 -5.86
CA GLU A 6 8.94 -11.44 -5.79
C GLU A 6 8.10 -10.18 -6.05
N ILE A 7 7.10 -10.25 -6.94
CA ILE A 7 6.18 -9.12 -7.20
C ILE A 7 5.31 -8.82 -5.98
N LEU A 8 4.75 -9.85 -5.35
CA LEU A 8 3.91 -9.69 -4.16
C LEU A 8 4.66 -9.02 -3.00
N ASN A 9 5.95 -9.32 -2.85
CA ASN A 9 6.81 -8.73 -1.83
C ASN A 9 7.48 -7.42 -2.26
N HIS A 10 7.28 -6.97 -3.49
CA HIS A 10 7.95 -5.77 -4.00
C HIS A 10 7.40 -4.51 -3.31
N PRO A 11 8.25 -3.59 -2.81
CA PRO A 11 7.82 -2.43 -2.00
C PRO A 11 6.91 -1.45 -2.74
N HIS A 12 6.91 -1.48 -4.08
CA HIS A 12 6.07 -0.61 -4.91
C HIS A 12 4.77 -1.29 -5.36
N CYS A 13 4.59 -2.59 -5.08
CA CYS A 13 3.36 -3.29 -5.42
C CYS A 13 2.43 -3.33 -4.21
N LEU A 14 1.16 -3.01 -4.43
CA LEU A 14 0.08 -3.13 -3.47
C LEU A 14 -0.94 -4.07 -4.09
N ILE A 15 -0.86 -5.35 -3.73
CA ILE A 15 -1.71 -6.41 -4.28
C ILE A 15 -2.40 -7.09 -3.11
N GLY A 16 -3.73 -7.23 -3.21
CA GLY A 16 -4.54 -7.94 -2.22
C GLY A 16 -5.76 -7.14 -1.80
N PRO A 17 -6.49 -7.64 -0.79
CA PRO A 17 -7.58 -6.91 -0.15
C PRO A 17 -7.08 -5.62 0.50
N VAL A 18 -8.01 -4.66 0.68
CA VAL A 18 -7.75 -3.35 1.30
C VAL A 18 -7.04 -3.46 2.66
N GLU A 19 -7.48 -4.39 3.50
CA GLU A 19 -6.89 -4.63 4.84
C GLU A 19 -5.41 -5.01 4.76
N GLN A 20 -5.06 -5.94 3.85
CA GLN A 20 -3.66 -6.35 3.64
C GLN A 20 -2.80 -5.21 3.08
N ILE A 21 -3.39 -4.36 2.25
CA ILE A 21 -2.71 -3.17 1.72
C ILE A 21 -2.39 -2.19 2.86
N ILE A 22 -3.33 -1.95 3.78
CA ILE A 22 -3.12 -1.09 4.95
C ILE A 22 -1.97 -1.62 5.83
N GLU A 23 -2.01 -2.91 6.18
CA GLU A 23 -0.94 -3.56 6.97
C GLU A 23 0.43 -3.44 6.28
N SER A 24 0.48 -3.67 4.96
CA SER A 24 1.71 -3.56 4.18
C SER A 24 2.27 -2.14 4.21
N LEU A 25 1.42 -1.12 4.12
CA LEU A 25 1.82 0.28 4.16
C LEU A 25 2.34 0.69 5.54
N GLN A 26 1.70 0.23 6.62
CA GLN A 26 2.17 0.46 7.99
C GLN A 26 3.51 -0.21 8.24
N LYS A 27 3.67 -1.48 7.87
CA LYS A 27 4.94 -2.20 7.97
C LYS A 27 6.06 -1.48 7.21
N ARG A 28 5.78 -0.99 6.00
CA ARG A 28 6.77 -0.23 5.21
C ARG A 28 7.13 1.12 5.84
N ARG A 29 6.20 1.78 6.53
CA ARG A 29 6.48 2.98 7.31
C ARG A 29 7.46 2.66 8.45
N GLU A 30 7.25 1.55 9.15
CA GLU A 30 8.12 1.11 10.24
C GLU A 30 9.51 0.67 9.75
N GLU A 31 9.57 -0.12 8.67
CA GLU A 31 10.82 -0.70 8.15
C GLU A 31 11.67 0.31 7.37
N PHE A 32 11.03 1.17 6.57
CA PHE A 32 11.72 2.02 5.59
C PHE A 32 11.51 3.52 5.83
N GLY A 33 10.67 3.92 6.79
CA GLY A 33 10.35 5.32 7.04
C GLY A 33 9.46 5.97 5.98
N ILE A 34 8.72 5.18 5.18
CA ILE A 34 7.82 5.70 4.15
C ILE A 34 6.66 6.47 4.80
N ASN A 35 6.54 7.75 4.48
CA ASN A 35 5.52 8.64 5.04
C ASN A 35 4.57 9.24 3.98
N TYR A 36 4.79 8.95 2.70
CA TYR A 36 3.98 9.45 1.60
C TYR A 36 3.77 8.37 0.55
N VAL A 37 2.52 8.21 0.12
CA VAL A 37 2.12 7.26 -0.92
C VAL A 37 1.24 7.97 -1.93
N THR A 38 1.35 7.59 -3.19
CA THR A 38 0.54 8.15 -4.28
C THR A 38 -0.28 7.05 -4.92
N PHE A 39 -1.52 7.39 -5.23
CA PHE A 39 -2.42 6.54 -5.98
C PHE A 39 -2.76 7.22 -7.30
N SER A 40 -3.04 6.41 -8.32
CA SER A 40 -3.47 6.94 -9.62
C SER A 40 -4.87 7.53 -9.49
N GLY A 41 -5.14 8.65 -10.15
CA GLY A 41 -6.44 9.33 -10.10
C GLY A 41 -7.66 8.45 -10.41
N PRO A 42 -7.61 7.52 -11.39
CA PRO A 42 -8.72 6.63 -11.70
C PRO A 42 -9.15 5.67 -10.58
N VAL A 43 -8.30 5.40 -9.59
CA VAL A 43 -8.61 4.47 -8.48
C VAL A 43 -8.97 5.20 -7.18
N ILE A 44 -9.27 6.50 -7.24
CA ILE A 44 -9.45 7.33 -6.05
C ILE A 44 -10.56 6.84 -5.10
N ASP A 45 -11.66 6.34 -5.64
CA ASP A 45 -12.78 5.81 -4.86
C ASP A 45 -12.41 4.46 -4.20
N GLU A 46 -11.63 3.64 -4.89
CA GLU A 46 -11.18 2.32 -4.40
C GLU A 46 -10.17 2.45 -3.25
N VAL A 47 -9.39 3.54 -3.23
CA VAL A 47 -8.37 3.78 -2.21
C VAL A 47 -8.87 4.63 -1.04
N ALA A 48 -10.08 5.19 -1.12
CA ALA A 48 -10.72 5.93 -0.03
C ALA A 48 -10.64 5.23 1.34
N PRO A 49 -10.98 3.92 1.49
CA PRO A 49 -10.88 3.25 2.79
C PRO A 49 -9.43 3.12 3.30
N ILE A 50 -8.44 3.04 2.40
CA ILE A 50 -7.02 3.02 2.78
C ILE A 50 -6.62 4.38 3.36
N VAL A 51 -7.03 5.46 2.70
CA VAL A 51 -6.76 6.83 3.16
C VAL A 51 -7.41 7.09 4.52
N GLU A 52 -8.65 6.66 4.71
CA GLU A 52 -9.36 6.80 5.99
C GLU A 52 -8.62 6.08 7.12
N ALA A 53 -8.22 4.82 6.90
CA ALA A 53 -7.50 4.03 7.89
C ALA A 53 -6.11 4.59 8.27
N LEU A 54 -5.44 5.27 7.34
CA LEU A 54 -4.11 5.86 7.57
C LEU A 54 -4.17 7.33 8.02
N SER A 55 -5.34 7.96 7.98
CA SER A 55 -5.50 9.36 8.39
C SER A 55 -5.31 9.51 9.90
N GLY A 56 -4.38 10.38 10.30
CA GLY A 56 -4.08 10.62 11.73
C GLY A 56 -3.15 9.60 12.38
N SER A 57 -2.52 8.74 11.58
CA SER A 57 -1.48 7.79 12.02
C SER A 57 -0.05 8.31 11.86
#